data_AF-A0A2N1DDJ6-F1
#
_entry.id   AF-A0A2N1DDJ6-F1
#
_cell.length_a   1.000
_cell.length_b   1.000
_cell.length_c   1.000
_cell.angle_alpha   90.00
_cell.angle_beta   90.00
_cell.angle_gamma   90.00
#
_symmetry.space_group_name_H-M   'P 1'
#
loop_
_entity.id
_entity.type
_entity.pdbx_description
1 polymer ?
#
loop_
_entity_poly.entity_id
_entity_poly.type
_entity_poly.pdbx_seq_one_letter_code
_entity_poly.pdbx_strand_id
1 'polypeptide(L)'
;MALLSSCIVVPHSAERSDFKCALSTDKKTLKVINLNDGDANFYAWQDEIFSFITIPSSAIISGVYVAVNNVYYIGEKQIKCN
;
A
#
# COMPACT_ATOMS: atom_id res chain seq x y z
N MET A 1 -33.17 -21.83 12.58
CA MET A 1 -31.95 -21.41 13.30
C MET A 1 -30.80 -21.50 12.31
N ALA A 2 -30.45 -20.38 11.67
CA ALA A 2 -29.38 -20.34 10.68
C ALA A 2 -28.03 -20.38 11.40
N LEU A 3 -27.26 -21.43 11.18
CA LEU A 3 -25.86 -21.51 11.62
C LEU A 3 -25.05 -20.58 10.73
N LEU A 4 -24.76 -19.37 11.23
CA LEU A 4 -23.79 -18.46 10.62
C LEU A 4 -22.39 -19.03 10.84
N SER A 5 -21.86 -19.76 9.86
CA SER A 5 -20.46 -20.18 9.86
C SER A 5 -19.59 -19.02 9.36
N SER A 6 -18.87 -18.35 10.25
CA SER A 6 -17.86 -17.35 9.88
C SER A 6 -16.47 -18.00 9.86
N CYS A 7 -15.79 -17.98 8.71
CA CYS A 7 -14.39 -18.35 8.60
C CYS A 7 -13.51 -17.10 8.74
N ILE A 8 -12.42 -17.21 9.49
CA ILE A 8 -11.42 -16.14 9.64
C ILE A 8 -10.10 -16.65 9.09
N VAL A 9 -9.47 -15.86 8.22
CA VAL A 9 -8.14 -16.17 7.69
C VAL A 9 -7.11 -15.58 8.65
N VAL A 10 -6.29 -16.45 9.23
CA VAL A 10 -5.16 -16.08 10.09
C VAL A 10 -3.85 -16.60 9.50
N PRO A 11 -2.72 -15.92 9.76
CA PRO A 11 -1.42 -16.41 9.33
C PRO A 11 -1.12 -17.77 9.98
N HIS A 12 -0.62 -18.72 9.18
CA HIS A 12 -0.17 -20.03 9.64
C HIS A 12 1.23 -20.30 9.10
N SER A 13 2.13 -20.84 9.92
CA SER A 13 3.47 -21.23 9.46
C SER A 13 3.36 -22.41 8.50
N ALA A 14 3.92 -22.28 7.30
CA ALA A 14 3.99 -23.38 6.35
C ALA A 14 5.05 -24.41 6.81
N GLU A 15 4.65 -25.69 6.94
CA GLU A 15 5.58 -26.78 7.35
C GLU A 15 6.64 -27.12 6.30
N ARG A 16 6.43 -26.76 5.03
CA ARG A 16 7.43 -26.86 3.97
C ARG A 16 7.05 -25.95 2.82
N SER A 17 8.01 -25.21 2.31
CA SER A 17 7.78 -24.31 1.19
C SER A 17 8.98 -24.24 0.26
N ASP A 18 8.83 -24.80 -0.93
CA ASP A 18 9.68 -24.52 -2.09
C ASP A 18 9.32 -23.13 -2.66
N PHE A 19 9.38 -22.09 -1.83
CA PHE A 19 9.12 -20.73 -2.28
C PHE A 19 10.25 -20.29 -3.21
N LYS A 20 9.94 -20.12 -4.50
CA LYS A 20 10.81 -19.36 -5.39
C LYS A 20 10.86 -17.92 -4.87
N CYS A 21 12.04 -17.44 -4.49
CA CYS A 21 12.24 -16.03 -4.17
C CYS A 21 12.00 -15.18 -5.42
N ALA A 22 10.75 -14.78 -5.64
CA ALA A 22 10.36 -13.79 -6.62
C ALA A 22 9.80 -12.59 -5.84
N LEU A 23 10.70 -11.82 -5.24
CA LEU A 23 10.35 -10.65 -4.44
C LEU A 23 10.74 -9.36 -5.18
N SER A 24 10.07 -8.25 -4.86
CA SER A 24 10.24 -6.98 -5.55
C SER A 24 11.54 -6.29 -5.11
N THR A 25 12.50 -6.18 -6.02
CA THR A 25 13.84 -5.62 -5.81
C THR A 25 13.88 -4.09 -5.72
N ASP A 26 12.73 -3.41 -5.79
CA ASP A 26 12.64 -1.95 -5.82
C ASP A 26 12.12 -1.38 -4.50
N LYS A 27 12.92 -0.49 -3.88
CA LYS A 27 12.44 0.37 -2.79
C LYS A 27 11.45 1.41 -3.34
N LYS A 28 10.31 1.59 -2.66
CA LYS A 28 9.31 2.61 -3.01
C LYS A 28 9.31 3.77 -2.01
N THR A 29 8.91 4.95 -2.46
CA THR A 29 8.74 6.17 -1.65
C THR A 29 7.44 6.87 -2.03
N LEU A 30 6.89 7.66 -1.11
CA LEU A 30 5.75 8.53 -1.40
C LEU A 30 6.22 9.77 -2.16
N LYS A 31 5.50 10.11 -3.23
CA LYS A 31 5.68 11.36 -3.97
C LYS A 31 4.36 12.11 -3.94
N VAL A 32 4.38 13.33 -3.42
CA VAL A 32 3.23 14.23 -3.49
C VAL A 32 3.16 14.79 -4.90
N ILE A 33 2.01 14.65 -5.55
CA ILE A 33 1.71 15.22 -6.86
C ILE A 33 0.54 16.17 -6.66
N ASN A 34 0.69 17.42 -7.10
CA ASN A 34 -0.41 18.37 -7.11
C ASN A 34 -1.27 18.08 -8.34
N LEU A 35 -2.50 17.61 -8.13
CA LEU A 35 -3.43 17.30 -9.21
C LEU A 35 -4.12 18.55 -9.76
N ASN A 36 -4.01 19.69 -9.06
CA ASN A 36 -4.64 20.96 -9.42
C ASN A 36 -3.68 21.91 -10.15
N ASP A 37 -2.46 21.46 -10.44
CA ASP A 37 -1.44 22.28 -11.08
C ASP A 37 -1.77 22.46 -12.57
N GLY A 38 -2.45 23.56 -12.91
CA GLY A 38 -2.89 23.88 -14.27
C GLY A 38 -4.39 23.73 -14.54
N ASP A 39 -5.18 23.34 -13.54
CA ASP A 39 -6.64 23.24 -13.68
C ASP A 39 -7.34 24.57 -13.40
N ALA A 40 -8.22 24.98 -14.32
CA ALA A 40 -9.07 26.16 -14.17
C ALA A 40 -10.37 25.78 -13.44
N ASN A 41 -10.26 25.47 -12.15
CA ASN A 41 -11.47 25.19 -11.36
C ASN A 41 -12.31 26.45 -11.18
N PHE A 42 -13.58 26.38 -11.61
CA PHE A 42 -14.54 27.51 -11.63
C PHE A 42 -14.80 28.13 -10.25
N TYR A 43 -14.45 27.43 -9.17
CA TYR A 43 -14.63 27.85 -7.78
C TYR A 43 -13.41 27.48 -6.93
N ALA A 44 -12.69 28.49 -6.42
CA ALA A 44 -11.46 28.32 -5.64
C ALA A 44 -11.60 27.42 -4.39
N TRP A 45 -12.82 27.26 -3.86
CA TRP A 45 -13.11 26.48 -2.67
C TRP A 45 -13.26 24.97 -2.92
N GLN A 46 -13.56 24.53 -4.14
CA GLN A 46 -13.63 23.09 -4.42
C GLN A 46 -12.25 22.44 -4.32
N ASP A 47 -11.23 23.11 -4.81
CA ASP A 47 -9.85 22.63 -4.84
C ASP A 47 -9.29 22.42 -3.44
N GLU A 48 -9.58 23.37 -2.55
CA GLU A 48 -9.14 23.32 -1.16
C GLU A 48 -9.80 22.18 -0.38
N ILE A 49 -11.11 21.97 -0.57
CA ILE A 49 -11.87 20.93 0.12
C ILE A 49 -11.50 19.54 -0.40
N PHE A 50 -11.40 19.37 -1.72
CA PHE A 50 -11.00 18.09 -2.30
C PHE A 50 -9.55 17.76 -1.93
N SER A 51 -8.65 18.72 -1.94
CA SER A 51 -7.26 18.53 -1.50
C SER A 51 -7.16 18.12 -0.03
N PHE A 52 -7.97 18.73 0.86
CA PHE A 52 -8.02 18.37 2.28
C PHE A 52 -8.40 16.91 2.54
N ILE A 53 -9.21 16.30 1.67
CA ILE A 53 -9.64 14.89 1.82
C ILE A 53 -8.73 13.94 1.04
N THR A 54 -8.39 14.30 -0.20
CA THR A 54 -7.66 13.43 -1.13
C THR A 54 -6.20 13.26 -0.73
N ILE A 55 -5.54 14.30 -0.22
CA ILE A 55 -4.15 14.20 0.26
C ILE A 55 -4.02 13.19 1.41
N PRO A 56 -4.73 13.32 2.55
CA PRO A 56 -4.55 12.38 3.66
C PRO A 56 -5.03 10.97 3.31
N SER A 57 -6.14 10.81 2.58
CA SER A 57 -6.63 9.47 2.21
C SER A 57 -5.67 8.75 1.25
N SER A 58 -5.17 9.43 0.22
CA SER A 58 -4.19 8.85 -0.71
C SER A 58 -2.84 8.58 -0.03
N ALA A 59 -2.43 9.43 0.92
CA ALA A 59 -1.21 9.24 1.71
C ALA A 59 -1.31 7.99 2.61
N ILE A 60 -2.46 7.72 3.23
CA ILE A 60 -2.67 6.53 4.05
C ILE A 60 -2.56 5.26 3.19
N ILE A 61 -3.35 5.18 2.10
CA ILE A 61 -3.39 3.99 1.24
C ILE A 61 -2.01 3.74 0.61
N SER A 62 -1.42 4.78 0.03
CA SER A 62 -0.10 4.68 -0.60
C SER A 62 0.99 4.39 0.43
N GLY A 63 0.86 4.92 1.64
CA GLY A 63 1.80 4.70 2.75
C GLY A 63 1.84 3.24 3.17
N VAL A 64 0.68 2.60 3.32
CA VAL A 64 0.58 1.15 3.60
C VAL A 64 1.26 0.35 2.48
N TYR A 65 0.99 0.69 1.22
CA TYR A 65 1.61 0.01 0.08
C TYR A 65 3.14 0.13 0.09
N VAL A 66 3.67 1.33 0.31
CA VAL A 66 5.12 1.57 0.40
C VAL A 66 5.74 0.83 1.59
N ALA A 67 5.07 0.82 2.74
CA ALA A 67 5.55 0.12 3.93
C ALA A 67 5.67 -1.38 3.69
N VAL A 68 4.60 -2.01 3.18
CA VAL A 68 4.59 -3.45 2.87
C VAL A 68 5.66 -3.80 1.83
N ASN A 69 5.75 -3.04 0.73
CA ASN A 69 6.77 -3.27 -0.29
C ASN A 69 8.19 -3.15 0.27
N ASN A 70 8.46 -2.14 1.10
CA ASN A 70 9.78 -1.93 1.66
C ASN A 70 10.15 -2.98 2.73
N VAL A 71 9.18 -3.51 3.47
CA VAL A 71 9.41 -4.66 4.38
C VAL A 71 9.83 -5.89 3.59
N TYR A 72 9.16 -6.18 2.47
CA TYR A 72 9.57 -7.25 1.56
C TYR A 72 10.98 -7.01 1.00
N TYR A 73 11.27 -5.82 0.50
CA TYR A 73 12.60 -5.45 0.00
C TYR A 73 13.71 -5.63 1.05
N ILE A 74 13.45 -5.29 2.32
CA ILE A 74 14.40 -5.53 3.42
C ILE A 74 14.56 -7.04 3.66
N GLY A 75 13.45 -7.79 3.64
CA GLY A 75 13.47 -9.25 3.75
C GLY A 75 14.35 -9.91 2.68
N GLU A 76 14.24 -9.47 1.43
CA GLU A 76 15.09 -9.95 0.31
C GLU A 76 16.58 -9.68 0.54
N LYS A 77 16.95 -8.51 1.06
CA LYS A 77 18.36 -8.20 1.36
C LYS A 77 18.95 -9.04 2.49
N GLN A 78 18.12 -9.40 3.47
CA GLN A 78 18.55 -10.15 4.65
C GLN A 78 18.54 -11.66 4.38
N ILE A 79 17.52 -12.15 3.68
CA ILE A 79 17.39 -13.54 3.25
C ILE A 79 18.08 -13.64 1.90
N LYS A 80 19.40 -13.87 1.90
CA LYS A 80 20.15 -14.18 0.67
C LYS A 80 19.56 -15.44 0.04
N CYS A 81 18.69 -15.27 -0.95
CA CYS A 81 18.28 -16.37 -1.80
C CYS A 81 19.50 -16.73 -2.66
N ASN A 82 20.05 -17.93 -2.43
CA ASN A 82 21.21 -18.46 -3.15
C ASN A 82 20.80 -19.06 -4.48
#